data_AF-A0A2V9C6B4-F1
#
_entry.id   AF-A0A2V9C6B4-F1
#
_cell.length_a   1.000
_cell.length_b   1.000
_cell.length_c   1.000
_cell.angle_alpha   90.00
_cell.angle_beta   90.00
_cell.angle_gamma   90.00
#
_symmetry.space_group_name_H-M   'P 1'
#
loop_
_entity.id
_entity.type
_entity.pdbx_description
1 polymer ?
#
loop_
_entity_poly.entity_id
_entity_poly.type
_entity_poly.pdbx_seq_one_letter_code
_entity_poly.pdbx_strand_id
1 'polypeptide(L)'
;MKANDFELVRKAFVHDWLYSLKVLEMNAATLAALPDLVEHHPLKGLDAAHLSAALWLRDMCLLTRDFAAGDVVLEFGVVDRRLARVATACGLKVFNPEASA
;
A
#
# COMPACT_ATOMS: atom_id res chain seq x y z
N MET A 1 24.05 10.97 -11.08
CA MET A 1 24.38 9.75 -10.32
C MET A 1 25.63 9.14 -10.95
N LYS A 2 26.71 8.89 -10.18
CA LYS A 2 27.91 8.24 -10.76
C LYS A 2 27.58 6.77 -11.02
N ALA A 3 28.26 6.12 -11.98
CA ALA A 3 27.98 4.72 -12.36
C ALA A 3 28.05 3.75 -11.17
N ASN A 4 28.91 4.02 -10.18
CA ASN A 4 29.05 3.21 -8.97
C ASN A 4 27.84 3.34 -8.03
N ASP A 5 27.22 4.53 -7.98
CA ASP A 5 26.02 4.79 -7.17
C ASP A 5 24.80 4.04 -7.76
N PHE A 6 24.71 3.98 -9.08
CA PHE A 6 23.65 3.25 -9.78
C PHE A 6 23.68 1.75 -9.47
N GLU A 7 24.85 1.13 -9.51
CA GLU A 7 24.98 -0.29 -9.24
C GLU A 7 24.63 -0.66 -7.79
N LEU A 8 24.97 0.20 -6.82
CA LEU A 8 24.58 0.05 -5.43
C LEU A 8 23.05 0.12 -5.26
N VAL A 9 22.43 1.17 -5.81
CA VAL A 9 20.96 1.33 -5.75
C VAL A 9 20.25 0.17 -6.43
N ARG A 10 20.74 -0.28 -7.59
CA ARG A 10 20.17 -1.43 -8.32
C ARG A 10 20.24 -2.71 -7.49
N LYS A 11 21.38 -2.98 -6.83
CA LYS A 11 21.54 -4.15 -5.97
C LYS A 11 20.59 -4.11 -4.78
N ALA A 12 20.45 -2.95 -4.14
CA ALA A 12 19.49 -2.76 -3.04
C ALA A 12 18.05 -3.00 -3.49
N PHE A 13 17.65 -2.41 -4.62
CA PHE A 13 16.31 -2.62 -5.18
C PHE A 13 16.01 -4.10 -5.48
N VAL A 14 16.94 -4.80 -6.13
CA VAL A 14 16.76 -6.24 -6.45
C VAL A 14 16.66 -7.07 -5.17
N HIS A 15 17.46 -6.76 -4.16
CA HIS A 15 17.37 -7.43 -2.86
C HIS A 15 15.99 -7.20 -2.21
N ASP A 16 15.51 -5.95 -2.19
CA ASP A 16 14.21 -5.64 -1.61
C ASP A 16 13.07 -6.32 -2.37
N TRP A 17 13.12 -6.27 -3.70
CA TRP A 17 12.15 -6.93 -4.57
C TRP A 17 12.06 -8.43 -4.33
N LEU A 18 13.20 -9.11 -4.19
CA LEU A 18 13.24 -10.57 -4.05
C LEU A 18 12.98 -11.06 -2.63
N TYR A 19 13.38 -10.29 -1.61
CA TYR A 19 13.45 -10.79 -0.24
C TYR A 19 12.67 -9.98 0.79
N SER A 20 12.31 -8.73 0.48
CA SER A 20 11.71 -7.81 1.46
C SER A 20 10.26 -7.42 1.15
N LEU A 21 9.80 -7.65 -0.08
CA LEU A 21 8.44 -7.32 -0.52
C LEU A 21 7.57 -8.59 -0.62
N LYS A 22 6.35 -8.52 -0.07
CA LYS A 22 5.29 -9.47 -0.37
C LYS A 22 4.39 -8.88 -1.46
N VAL A 23 4.27 -9.59 -2.58
CA VAL A 23 3.37 -9.18 -3.67
C VAL A 23 1.93 -9.51 -3.29
N LEU A 24 1.06 -8.51 -3.36
CA LEU A 24 -0.38 -8.68 -3.23
C LEU A 24 -1.02 -8.70 -4.62
N GLU A 25 -1.57 -9.83 -5.02
CA GLU A 25 -2.26 -9.96 -6.30
C GLU A 25 -3.61 -9.25 -6.29
N MET A 26 -3.92 -8.54 -7.37
CA MET A 26 -5.22 -7.90 -7.55
C MET A 26 -6.22 -8.90 -8.15
N ASN A 27 -7.17 -9.34 -7.35
CA ASN A 27 -8.26 -10.23 -7.75
C ASN A 27 -9.61 -9.71 -7.22
N ALA A 28 -10.69 -10.47 -7.43
CA ALA A 28 -12.03 -10.09 -7.00
C ALA A 28 -12.12 -9.82 -5.48
N ALA A 29 -11.38 -10.56 -4.64
CA ALA A 29 -11.41 -10.39 -3.19
C ALA A 29 -10.69 -9.10 -2.76
N THR A 30 -9.48 -8.85 -3.28
CA THR A 30 -8.72 -7.62 -2.96
C THR A 30 -9.36 -6.36 -3.54
N LEU A 31 -10.28 -6.51 -4.51
CA LEU A 31 -10.97 -5.41 -5.16
C LEU A 31 -12.43 -5.26 -4.71
N ALA A 32 -12.89 -6.06 -3.74
CA ALA A 32 -14.29 -6.10 -3.34
C ALA A 32 -14.85 -4.76 -2.85
N ALA A 33 -14.02 -3.90 -2.25
CA ALA A 33 -14.44 -2.58 -1.75
C ALA A 33 -14.50 -1.49 -2.85
N LEU A 34 -14.16 -1.80 -4.11
CA LEU A 34 -14.13 -0.81 -5.18
C LEU A 34 -15.44 -0.04 -5.38
N PRO A 35 -16.62 -0.70 -5.49
CA PRO A 35 -17.89 0.00 -5.71
C PRO A 35 -18.20 1.01 -4.60
N ASP A 36 -18.07 0.60 -3.34
CA ASP A 36 -18.33 1.45 -2.18
C ASP A 36 -17.35 2.63 -2.13
N LEU A 37 -16.07 2.39 -2.43
CA LEU A 37 -15.05 3.43 -2.44
C LEU A 37 -15.32 4.51 -3.49
N VAL A 38 -15.75 4.13 -4.71
CA VAL A 38 -16.01 5.11 -5.77
C VAL A 38 -17.34 5.84 -5.59
N GLU A 39 -18.31 5.25 -4.90
CA GLU A 39 -19.58 5.88 -4.55
C GLU A 39 -19.41 6.94 -3.45
N HIS A 40 -18.59 6.64 -2.44
CA HIS A 40 -18.41 7.52 -1.26
C HIS A 40 -17.23 8.48 -1.40
N HIS A 41 -16.28 8.19 -2.29
CA HIS A 41 -15.09 9.01 -2.48
C HIS A 41 -14.81 9.26 -3.97
N PRO A 42 -14.56 10.51 -4.37
CA PRO A 42 -14.21 10.84 -5.74
C PRO A 42 -12.74 10.46 -6.04
N LEU A 43 -12.48 9.15 -6.20
CA LEU A 43 -11.18 8.55 -6.48
C LEU A 43 -11.04 8.19 -7.97
N LYS A 44 -9.80 8.19 -8.47
CA LYS A 44 -9.49 7.55 -9.77
C LYS A 44 -9.54 6.03 -9.59
N GLY A 45 -9.82 5.29 -10.67
CA GLY A 45 -9.94 3.82 -10.60
C GLY A 45 -8.72 3.13 -9.98
N LEU A 46 -7.50 3.55 -10.33
CA LEU A 46 -6.27 2.98 -9.76
C LEU A 46 -6.07 3.35 -8.28
N ASP A 47 -6.43 4.56 -7.89
CA ASP A 47 -6.37 5.01 -6.48
C ASP A 47 -7.35 4.19 -5.62
N ALA A 48 -8.57 3.98 -6.13
CA ALA A 48 -9.57 3.14 -5.49
C ALA A 48 -9.12 1.67 -5.42
N ALA A 49 -8.47 1.15 -6.47
CA ALA A 49 -8.00 -0.23 -6.49
C ALA A 49 -6.85 -0.46 -5.51
N HIS A 50 -5.91 0.49 -5.43
CA HIS A 50 -4.83 0.46 -4.44
C HIS A 50 -5.39 0.52 -3.00
N LEU A 51 -6.34 1.42 -2.75
CA LEU A 51 -6.99 1.54 -1.46
C LEU A 51 -7.80 0.30 -1.07
N SER A 52 -8.55 -0.27 -2.02
CA SER A 52 -9.32 -1.51 -1.84
C SER A 52 -8.42 -2.67 -1.40
N ALA A 53 -7.30 -2.85 -2.10
CA ALA A 53 -6.32 -3.88 -1.78
C ALA A 53 -5.68 -3.67 -0.40
N ALA A 54 -5.40 -2.43 -0.01
CA ALA A 54 -4.86 -2.09 1.30
C ALA A 54 -5.86 -2.36 2.45
N LEU A 55 -7.14 -2.05 2.24
CA LEU A 55 -8.21 -2.35 3.21
C LEU A 55 -8.37 -3.86 3.39
N TRP A 56 -8.39 -4.60 2.29
CA TRP A 56 -8.42 -6.07 2.34
C TRP A 56 -7.23 -6.61 3.13
N LEU A 57 -6.02 -6.13 2.86
CA LEU A 57 -4.81 -6.59 3.55
C LEU A 57 -4.85 -6.27 5.05
N ARG A 58 -5.31 -5.08 5.43
CA ARG A 58 -5.52 -4.72 6.84
C ARG A 58 -6.45 -5.73 7.51
N ASP A 59 -7.59 -6.02 6.90
CA ASP A 59 -8.59 -6.91 7.48
C ASP A 59 -8.04 -8.34 7.57
N MET A 60 -7.29 -8.80 6.57
CA MET A 60 -6.64 -10.11 6.62
C MET A 60 -5.55 -10.21 7.69
N CYS A 61 -4.74 -9.16 7.91
CA CYS A 61 -3.77 -9.13 9.00
C CYS A 61 -4.41 -9.23 10.39
N LEU A 62 -5.68 -8.78 10.54
CA LEU A 62 -6.45 -8.93 11.78
C LEU A 62 -7.01 -10.35 11.93
N LEU A 63 -7.34 -11.02 10.82
CA LEU A 63 -7.98 -12.34 10.82
C LEU A 63 -6.98 -13.51 10.83
N THR A 64 -5.81 -13.35 10.22
CA THR A 64 -4.77 -14.39 10.12
C THR A 64 -3.36 -13.81 10.29
N ARG A 65 -2.43 -14.67 10.74
CA ARG A 65 -1.00 -14.35 10.88
C ARG A 65 -0.18 -14.56 9.60
N ASP A 66 -0.82 -15.02 8.52
CA ASP A 66 -0.13 -15.34 7.25
C ASP A 66 0.44 -14.09 6.57
N PHE A 67 -0.22 -12.95 6.77
CA PHE A 67 0.15 -11.69 6.12
C PHE A 67 1.10 -10.85 7.00
N ALA A 68 0.78 -10.70 8.29
CA ALA A 68 1.63 -10.05 9.27
C ALA A 68 1.44 -10.64 10.67
N ALA A 69 2.40 -10.42 11.57
CA ALA A 69 2.18 -10.67 12.99
C ALA A 69 1.06 -9.75 13.50
N GLY A 70 0.23 -10.22 14.43
CA GLY A 70 -1.03 -9.55 14.81
C GLY A 70 -0.86 -8.18 15.50
N ASP A 71 0.36 -7.75 15.77
CA ASP A 71 0.75 -6.45 16.33
C ASP A 71 1.31 -5.47 15.29
N VAL A 72 1.44 -5.90 14.03
CA VAL A 72 1.97 -5.06 12.95
C VAL A 72 0.90 -4.08 12.48
N VAL A 73 1.20 -2.79 12.59
CA VAL A 73 0.37 -1.73 12.02
C VAL A 73 0.68 -1.60 10.54
N LEU A 74 -0.31 -1.90 9.69
CA LEU A 74 -0.22 -1.68 8.25
C LEU A 74 -0.17 -0.17 7.95
N GLU A 75 0.87 0.27 7.25
CA GLU A 75 0.99 1.64 6.76
C GLU A 75 0.68 1.71 5.26
N PHE A 76 -0.20 2.65 4.90
CA PHE A 76 -0.52 2.97 3.52
C PHE A 76 0.43 4.06 3.01
N GLY A 77 1.42 3.65 2.22
CA GLY A 77 2.41 4.53 1.62
C GLY A 77 1.85 5.31 0.43
N VAL A 78 1.69 6.63 0.56
CA VAL A 78 1.17 7.46 -0.54
C VAL A 78 1.64 8.92 -0.44
N VAL A 79 2.00 9.48 -1.60
CA VAL A 79 2.37 10.91 -1.73
C VAL A 79 1.16 11.80 -2.02
N ASP A 80 0.20 11.28 -2.81
CA ASP A 80 -1.01 12.02 -3.16
C ASP A 80 -1.83 12.37 -1.91
N ARG A 81 -1.96 13.68 -1.65
CA ARG A 81 -2.62 14.21 -0.45
C ARG A 81 -4.12 13.91 -0.40
N ARG A 82 -4.77 13.78 -1.56
CA ARG A 82 -6.21 13.47 -1.61
C ARG A 82 -6.42 12.00 -1.24
N LEU A 83 -5.64 11.10 -1.83
CA LEU A 83 -5.69 9.69 -1.51
C LEU A 83 -5.26 9.42 -0.06
N ALA A 84 -4.25 10.11 0.45
CA ALA A 84 -3.87 10.07 1.86
C ALA A 84 -5.04 10.39 2.82
N ARG A 85 -5.80 11.45 2.52
CA ARG A 85 -6.97 11.85 3.34
C ARG A 85 -8.06 10.79 3.31
N VAL A 86 -8.35 10.23 2.12
CA VAL A 86 -9.36 9.18 1.99
C VAL A 86 -8.91 7.91 2.72
N ALA A 87 -7.65 7.48 2.56
CA ALA A 87 -7.09 6.34 3.28
C ALA A 87 -7.18 6.50 4.81
N THR A 88 -6.88 7.70 5.31
CA THR A 88 -7.06 8.04 6.74
C THR A 88 -8.52 7.94 7.16
N ALA A 89 -9.46 8.46 6.35
CA ALA A 89 -10.90 8.37 6.62
C ALA A 89 -11.41 6.91 6.61
N CYS A 90 -10.78 6.03 5.82
CA CYS A 90 -11.06 4.60 5.80
C CYS A 90 -10.35 3.82 6.94
N GLY A 91 -9.67 4.52 7.86
CA GLY A 91 -9.05 3.92 9.05
C GLY A 91 -7.66 3.31 8.82
N LEU A 92 -6.97 3.66 7.73
CA LEU A 92 -5.58 3.27 7.51
C LEU A 92 -4.61 4.28 8.14
N LYS A 93 -3.51 3.78 8.71
CA LYS A 93 -2.35 4.63 9.03
C LYS A 93 -1.67 5.01 7.71
N VAL A 94 -1.41 6.29 7.50
CA VAL A 94 -0.79 6.77 6.25
C VAL A 94 0.67 7.15 6.49
N PHE A 95 1.53 6.70 5.59
CA PHE A 95 2.93 7.12 5.48
C PHE A 95 3.09 7.93 4.19
N ASN A 96 3.61 9.15 4.27
CA ASN A 96 3.97 9.94 3.10
C ASN A 96 5.50 10.11 3.05
N PRO A 97 6.18 9.47 2.09
CA PRO A 97 7.64 9.53 2.01
C PRO A 97 8.18 10.94 1.71
N GLU A 98 7.38 11.81 1.09
CA GLU A 98 7.77 13.21 0.81
C GLU A 98 7.48 14.15 1.99
N ALA A 99 6.70 13.73 2.99
CA ALA A 99 6.44 14.56 4.17
C ALA A 99 7.58 14.50 5.21
N SER A 100 8.50 13.54 5.07
CA SER A 100 9.64 13.33 5.96
C SER A 100 10.98 13.75 5.34
N ALA A 101 10.92 14.46 4.20
CA ALA A 101 12.07 14.95 3.44
C ALA A 101 12.25 16.47 3.58
#